data_AF-A0A7C2I0G1-F1
#
_entry.id   AF-A0A7C2I0G1-F1
#
_cell.length_a   1.000
_cell.length_b   1.000
_cell.length_c   1.000
_cell.angle_alpha   90.00
_cell.angle_beta   90.00
_cell.angle_gamma   90.00
#
_symmetry.space_group_name_H-M   'P 1'
#
loop_
_entity.id
_entity.type
_entity.pdbx_description
1 polymer ?
#
loop_
_entity_poly.entity_id
_entity_poly.type
_entity_poly.pdbx_seq_one_letter_code
_entity_poly.pdbx_strand_id
1 'polypeptide(L)'
;MNPRVEVFIGPFGSGKTEVALNRALALARGGTSISFIDLDLVDPFFRAREARAALHAARVRVVAPSEEWNDVDLPLLTPEVFAALAGDEHVVIDAGGEVPGALVLRQLLHLLPADTAVYLVVNPYRPFMRAPERIAAVRDALEDAAGWHVTALIANPHLSLATTPQVVEAGFEIVAEASARMGLPIAWTAVAAGLLSSIDLPGTVLPLVFHMLPPWEREVA
;
A
#
# COMPACT_ATOMS: atom_id res chain seq x y z
N MET A 1 -10.90 -13.63 10.30
CA MET A 1 -11.66 -13.38 9.06
C MET A 1 -10.79 -12.50 8.19
N ASN A 2 -10.76 -12.72 6.87
CA ASN A 2 -10.06 -11.79 5.97
C ASN A 2 -10.89 -10.51 5.87
N PRO A 3 -10.28 -9.32 6.00
CA PRO A 3 -10.99 -8.06 5.90
C PRO A 3 -11.57 -7.92 4.49
N ARG A 4 -12.82 -7.46 4.33
CA ARG A 4 -13.36 -7.16 2.99
C ARG A 4 -12.65 -5.97 2.33
N VAL A 5 -12.24 -4.99 3.13
CA VAL A 5 -11.57 -3.77 2.67
C VAL A 5 -10.18 -3.69 3.29
N GLU A 6 -9.15 -3.60 2.45
CA GLU A 6 -7.76 -3.39 2.82
C GLU A 6 -7.31 -2.01 2.35
N VAL A 7 -6.95 -1.14 3.28
CA VAL A 7 -6.46 0.21 3.02
C VAL A 7 -4.96 0.26 3.25
N PHE A 8 -4.21 0.76 2.28
CA PHE A 8 -2.77 0.94 2.35
C PHE A 8 -2.47 2.43 2.48
N ILE A 9 -1.76 2.79 3.55
CA ILE A 9 -1.34 4.16 3.84
C ILE A 9 0.16 4.19 4.06
N GLY A 10 0.76 5.36 3.90
CA GLY A 10 2.14 5.60 4.31
C GLY A 10 2.74 6.83 3.63
N PRO A 11 3.72 7.51 4.26
CA PRO A 11 4.35 8.69 3.69
C PRO A 11 4.87 8.46 2.27
N PHE A 12 5.03 9.55 1.52
CA PHE A 12 5.59 9.49 0.17
C PHE A 12 6.90 8.66 0.13
N GLY A 13 7.00 7.81 -0.89
CA GLY A 13 8.13 6.90 -1.09
C GLY A 13 8.16 5.69 -0.16
N SER A 14 7.16 5.46 0.70
CA SER A 14 7.03 4.23 1.50
C SER A 14 6.87 2.95 0.65
N GLY A 15 6.44 3.09 -0.61
CA GLY A 15 6.13 1.97 -1.52
C GLY A 15 4.71 1.44 -1.37
N LYS A 16 3.81 2.21 -0.73
CA LYS A 16 2.39 1.85 -0.51
C LYS A 16 1.66 1.35 -1.77
N THR A 17 1.83 2.05 -2.89
CA THR A 17 1.18 1.75 -4.16
C THR A 17 1.63 0.39 -4.70
N GLU A 18 2.93 0.15 -4.73
CA GLU A 18 3.51 -1.11 -5.18
C GLU A 18 3.07 -2.30 -4.31
N VAL A 19 3.03 -2.10 -2.99
CA VAL A 19 2.54 -3.10 -2.03
C VAL A 19 1.06 -3.39 -2.25
N ALA A 20 0.22 -2.36 -2.37
CA ALA A 20 -1.21 -2.50 -2.59
C ALA A 20 -1.52 -3.24 -3.90
N LEU A 21 -0.77 -2.93 -4.97
CA LEU A 21 -0.91 -3.61 -6.26
C LEU A 21 -0.54 -5.08 -6.19
N ASN A 22 0.62 -5.39 -5.61
CA ASN A 22 1.05 -6.78 -5.46
C ASN A 22 0.07 -7.57 -4.60
N ARG A 23 -0.50 -6.94 -3.57
CA ARG A 23 -1.57 -7.55 -2.76
C ARG A 23 -2.83 -7.83 -3.58
N ALA A 24 -3.32 -6.84 -4.33
CA ALA A 24 -4.50 -7.01 -5.18
C ALA A 24 -4.31 -8.12 -6.23
N LEU A 25 -3.14 -8.14 -6.88
CA LEU A 25 -2.78 -9.16 -7.86
C LEU A 25 -2.66 -10.55 -7.22
N ALA A 26 -2.09 -10.66 -6.02
CA ALA A 26 -1.99 -11.93 -5.31
C ALA A 26 -3.38 -12.49 -4.94
N LEU A 27 -4.30 -11.63 -4.46
CA LEU A 27 -5.66 -12.03 -4.15
C LEU A 27 -6.45 -12.43 -5.41
N ALA A 28 -6.30 -11.69 -6.51
CA ALA A 28 -6.95 -12.00 -7.78
C ALA A 28 -6.48 -13.35 -8.35
N ARG A 29 -5.18 -13.67 -8.26
CA ARG A 29 -4.65 -15.00 -8.62
C ARG A 29 -5.23 -16.12 -7.75
N GLY A 30 -5.63 -15.82 -6.52
CA GLY A 30 -6.34 -16.74 -5.62
C GLY A 30 -7.83 -16.93 -5.95
N GLY A 31 -8.35 -16.25 -6.98
CA GLY A 31 -9.74 -16.35 -7.43
C GLY A 31 -10.71 -15.36 -6.75
N THR A 32 -10.20 -14.42 -5.96
CA THR A 32 -11.03 -13.38 -5.32
C THR A 32 -11.37 -12.28 -6.33
N SER A 33 -12.63 -11.83 -6.39
CA SER A 33 -13.00 -10.63 -7.16
C SER A 33 -12.51 -9.38 -6.45
N ILE A 34 -11.69 -8.58 -7.13
CA ILE A 34 -11.03 -7.41 -6.55
C ILE A 34 -11.47 -6.12 -7.23
N SER A 35 -11.80 -5.12 -6.42
CA SER A 35 -11.84 -3.72 -6.80
C SER A 35 -10.62 -2.99 -6.22
N PHE A 36 -9.77 -2.43 -7.09
CA PHE A 36 -8.63 -1.60 -6.71
C PHE A 36 -8.99 -0.12 -6.86
N ILE A 37 -8.93 0.63 -5.76
CA ILE A 37 -9.25 2.06 -5.72
C ILE A 37 -7.96 2.85 -5.47
N ASP A 38 -7.67 3.79 -6.36
CA ASP A 38 -6.55 4.73 -6.20
C ASP A 38 -7.07 6.07 -5.71
N LEU A 39 -6.67 6.47 -4.50
CA LEU A 39 -7.01 7.75 -3.88
C LEU A 39 -5.77 8.61 -3.63
N ASP A 40 -4.58 8.21 -4.11
CA ASP A 40 -3.39 9.01 -3.92
C ASP A 40 -3.38 10.25 -4.83
N LEU A 41 -3.02 11.36 -4.23
CA LEU A 41 -2.95 12.68 -4.86
C LEU A 41 -1.57 13.01 -5.41
N VAL A 42 -0.53 12.40 -4.86
CA VAL A 42 0.86 12.78 -5.15
C VAL A 42 1.42 12.00 -6.33
N ASP A 43 1.15 10.69 -6.37
CA ASP A 43 1.60 9.82 -7.46
C ASP A 43 0.48 8.85 -7.85
N PRO A 44 -0.53 9.33 -8.62
CA PRO A 44 -1.68 8.52 -8.95
C PRO A 44 -1.27 7.29 -9.77
N PHE A 45 -1.58 6.11 -9.25
CA PHE A 45 -1.29 4.82 -9.85
C PHE A 45 -1.81 4.72 -11.29
N PHE A 46 -2.97 5.30 -11.59
CA PHE A 46 -3.58 5.16 -12.91
C PHE A 46 -2.73 5.76 -14.05
N ARG A 47 -1.72 6.59 -13.74
CA ARG A 47 -0.76 7.11 -14.71
C ARG A 47 0.24 6.03 -15.16
N ALA A 48 0.42 4.96 -14.40
CA ALA A 48 1.35 3.87 -14.71
C ALA A 48 0.71 2.82 -15.64
N ARG A 49 1.13 2.82 -16.92
CA ARG A 49 0.61 1.90 -17.96
C ARG A 49 0.78 0.43 -17.63
N GLU A 50 1.96 0.02 -17.17
CA GLU A 50 2.27 -1.39 -16.83
C GLU A 50 1.43 -1.87 -15.67
N ALA A 51 1.28 -1.02 -14.68
CA ALA A 51 0.55 -1.28 -13.48
C ALA A 51 -0.96 -1.47 -13.78
N ARG A 52 -1.55 -0.63 -14.64
CA ARG A 52 -2.91 -0.82 -15.20
C ARG A 52 -3.02 -2.09 -16.04
N ALA A 53 -2.05 -2.37 -16.89
CA ALA A 53 -2.05 -3.57 -17.73
C ALA A 53 -2.02 -4.85 -16.89
N ALA A 54 -1.24 -4.87 -15.80
CA ALA A 54 -1.17 -5.97 -14.86
C ALA A 54 -2.52 -6.22 -14.17
N LEU A 55 -3.17 -5.17 -13.65
CA LEU A 55 -4.50 -5.27 -13.02
C LEU A 55 -5.55 -5.77 -14.03
N HIS A 56 -5.57 -5.20 -15.24
CA HIS A 56 -6.51 -5.62 -16.28
C HIS A 56 -6.30 -7.09 -16.70
N ALA A 57 -5.05 -7.52 -16.89
CA ALA A 57 -4.72 -8.91 -17.21
C ALA A 57 -5.16 -9.88 -16.10
N ALA A 58 -5.10 -9.44 -14.84
CA ALA A 58 -5.59 -10.19 -13.68
C ALA A 58 -7.12 -10.08 -13.47
N ARG A 59 -7.86 -9.38 -14.34
CA ARG A 59 -9.30 -9.09 -14.22
C ARG A 59 -9.66 -8.35 -12.91
N VAL A 60 -8.74 -7.55 -12.39
CA VAL A 60 -9.02 -6.65 -11.27
C VAL A 60 -9.79 -5.44 -11.81
N ARG A 61 -10.90 -5.10 -11.17
CA ARG A 61 -11.65 -3.89 -11.46
C ARG A 61 -10.88 -2.69 -10.94
N VAL A 62 -10.48 -1.78 -11.82
CA VAL A 62 -9.79 -0.54 -11.43
C VAL A 62 -10.83 0.57 -11.29
N VAL A 63 -10.88 1.20 -10.12
CA VAL A 63 -11.68 2.39 -9.85
C VAL A 63 -10.73 3.57 -9.80
N ALA A 64 -10.70 4.31 -10.90
CA ALA A 64 -9.89 5.51 -11.08
C ALA A 64 -10.68 6.52 -11.92
N PRO A 65 -10.30 7.82 -11.89
CA PRO A 65 -10.87 8.82 -12.78
C PRO A 65 -10.73 8.41 -14.25
N SER A 66 -11.61 8.93 -15.12
CA SER A 66 -11.44 8.71 -16.57
C SER A 66 -10.12 9.32 -17.05
N GLU A 67 -9.57 8.78 -18.15
CA GLU A 67 -8.25 9.20 -18.66
C GLU A 67 -8.18 10.70 -19.00
N GLU A 68 -9.33 11.31 -19.27
CA GLU A 68 -9.49 12.74 -19.54
C GLU A 68 -9.14 13.62 -18.32
N TRP A 69 -9.19 13.05 -17.11
CA TRP A 69 -8.87 13.72 -15.86
C TRP A 69 -7.48 13.35 -15.33
N ASN A 70 -6.65 12.67 -16.14
CA ASN A 70 -5.34 12.20 -15.68
C ASN A 70 -4.43 13.32 -15.17
N ASP A 71 -4.57 14.52 -15.72
CA ASP A 71 -3.77 15.70 -15.39
C ASP A 71 -4.36 16.55 -14.25
N VAL A 72 -5.45 16.08 -13.61
CA VAL A 72 -6.07 16.80 -12.49
C VAL A 72 -5.51 16.31 -11.16
N ASP A 73 -4.88 17.22 -10.43
CA ASP A 73 -4.32 16.97 -9.09
C ASP A 73 -5.39 17.16 -7.99
N LEU A 74 -6.54 16.47 -8.12
CA LEU A 74 -7.62 16.47 -7.12
C LEU A 74 -8.03 15.04 -6.75
N PRO A 75 -8.45 14.80 -5.50
CA PRO A 75 -8.92 13.48 -5.10
C PRO A 75 -10.35 13.34 -5.60
N LEU A 76 -10.50 12.64 -6.71
CA LEU A 76 -11.81 12.46 -7.35
C LEU A 76 -12.51 11.25 -6.72
N LEU A 77 -13.36 11.52 -5.73
CA LEU A 77 -14.30 10.52 -5.22
C LEU A 77 -15.45 10.36 -6.23
N THR A 78 -15.24 9.52 -7.23
CA THR A 78 -16.25 9.26 -8.26
C THR A 78 -17.34 8.32 -7.72
N PRO A 79 -18.55 8.30 -8.33
CA PRO A 79 -19.62 7.37 -7.96
C PRO A 79 -19.17 5.89 -7.94
N GLU A 80 -18.18 5.53 -8.75
CA GLU A 80 -17.59 4.19 -8.81
C GLU A 80 -16.89 3.79 -7.51
N VAL A 81 -16.29 4.74 -6.77
CA VAL A 81 -15.71 4.50 -5.45
C VAL A 81 -16.79 4.06 -4.47
N PHE A 82 -17.90 4.79 -4.44
CA PHE A 82 -19.05 4.46 -3.59
C PHE A 82 -19.68 3.11 -3.96
N ALA A 83 -19.81 2.85 -5.27
CA ALA A 83 -20.36 1.58 -5.77
C ALA A 83 -19.46 0.38 -5.42
N ALA A 84 -18.13 0.53 -5.50
CA ALA A 84 -17.19 -0.53 -5.11
C ALA A 84 -17.25 -0.81 -3.60
N LEU A 85 -17.31 0.24 -2.77
CA LEU A 85 -17.44 0.11 -1.32
C LEU A 85 -18.78 -0.51 -0.89
N ALA A 86 -19.87 -0.24 -1.61
CA ALA A 86 -21.20 -0.81 -1.32
C ALA A 86 -21.40 -2.24 -1.85
N GLY A 87 -20.52 -2.74 -2.73
CA GLY A 87 -20.61 -4.08 -3.30
C GLY A 87 -20.01 -5.17 -2.41
N ASP A 88 -20.06 -6.42 -2.89
CA ASP A 88 -19.56 -7.60 -2.18
C ASP A 88 -18.10 -7.97 -2.54
N GLU A 89 -17.49 -7.24 -3.47
CA GLU A 89 -16.10 -7.48 -3.89
C GLU A 89 -15.13 -7.15 -2.75
N HIS A 90 -13.96 -7.79 -2.79
CA HIS A 90 -12.85 -7.41 -1.93
C HIS A 90 -12.25 -6.12 -2.47
N VAL A 91 -12.06 -5.13 -1.60
CA VAL A 91 -11.59 -3.80 -2.00
C VAL A 91 -10.18 -3.58 -1.48
N VAL A 92 -9.28 -3.16 -2.37
CA VAL A 92 -7.94 -2.68 -2.03
C VAL A 92 -7.89 -1.20 -2.33
N ILE A 93 -7.54 -0.38 -1.33
CA ILE A 93 -7.48 1.07 -1.45
C ILE A 93 -6.03 1.52 -1.27
N ASP A 94 -5.44 2.14 -2.29
CA ASP A 94 -4.22 2.93 -2.12
C ASP A 94 -4.61 4.34 -1.65
N ALA A 95 -4.49 4.57 -0.35
CA ALA A 95 -4.75 5.85 0.26
C ALA A 95 -3.41 6.57 0.45
N GLY A 96 -3.27 7.75 -0.17
CA GLY A 96 -2.12 8.63 0.06
C GLY A 96 -1.82 8.77 1.56
N GLY A 97 -0.55 8.75 1.96
CA GLY A 97 -0.17 8.78 3.38
C GLY A 97 0.46 10.09 3.83
N GLU A 98 -0.05 11.19 3.29
CA GLU A 98 0.10 12.51 3.87
C GLU A 98 -1.26 12.99 4.39
N VAL A 99 -1.27 14.03 5.23
CA VAL A 99 -2.49 14.59 5.84
C VAL A 99 -3.62 14.81 4.81
N PRO A 100 -3.37 15.34 3.58
CA PRO A 100 -4.43 15.47 2.58
C PRO A 100 -5.06 14.14 2.15
N GLY A 101 -4.25 13.10 1.90
CA GLY A 101 -4.75 11.76 1.54
C GLY A 101 -5.53 11.12 2.70
N ALA A 102 -5.08 11.35 3.93
CA ALA A 102 -5.77 10.91 5.13
C ALA A 102 -7.17 11.54 5.27
N LEU A 103 -7.33 12.82 4.89
CA LEU A 103 -8.62 13.52 4.88
C LEU A 103 -9.58 13.00 3.80
N VAL A 104 -9.07 12.54 2.65
CA VAL A 104 -9.91 11.92 1.61
C VAL A 104 -10.51 10.62 2.14
N LEU A 105 -9.70 9.77 2.76
CA LEU A 105 -10.18 8.53 3.37
C LEU A 105 -11.16 8.78 4.52
N ARG A 106 -10.99 9.87 5.28
CA ARG A 106 -11.95 10.31 6.31
C ARG A 106 -13.37 10.50 5.75
N GLN A 107 -13.50 10.98 4.52
CA GLN A 107 -14.81 11.16 3.88
C GLN A 107 -15.51 9.83 3.61
N LEU A 108 -14.76 8.74 3.49
CA LEU A 108 -15.27 7.40 3.21
C LEU A 108 -15.52 6.55 4.47
N LEU A 109 -15.10 7.01 5.66
CA LEU A 109 -15.19 6.26 6.92
C LEU A 109 -16.55 5.60 7.17
N HIS A 110 -17.63 6.31 6.89
CA HIS A 110 -19.01 5.85 7.11
C HIS A 110 -19.44 4.71 6.17
N LEU A 111 -18.67 4.44 5.12
CA LEU A 111 -18.88 3.37 4.14
C LEU A 111 -17.94 2.17 4.39
N LEU A 112 -16.89 2.37 5.18
CA LEU A 112 -15.93 1.32 5.49
C LEU A 112 -16.58 0.31 6.46
N PRO A 113 -16.57 -0.99 6.15
CA PRO A 113 -17.11 -1.99 7.05
C PRO A 113 -16.26 -2.12 8.31
N ALA A 114 -16.85 -2.64 9.39
CA ALA A 114 -16.18 -2.74 10.70
C ALA A 114 -14.94 -3.65 10.69
N ASP A 115 -14.84 -4.56 9.72
CA ASP A 115 -13.69 -5.46 9.53
C ASP A 115 -12.60 -4.87 8.62
N THR A 116 -12.69 -3.58 8.25
CA THR A 116 -11.67 -2.92 7.43
C THR A 116 -10.29 -3.02 8.07
N ALA A 117 -9.29 -3.44 7.31
CA ALA A 117 -7.90 -3.40 7.73
C ALA A 117 -7.21 -2.16 7.16
N VAL A 118 -6.49 -1.44 8.01
CA VAL A 118 -5.71 -0.26 7.64
C VAL A 118 -4.24 -0.54 7.90
N TYR A 119 -3.46 -0.63 6.83
CA TYR A 119 -2.06 -1.02 6.86
C TYR A 119 -1.14 0.18 6.69
N LEU A 120 -0.29 0.43 7.70
CA LEU A 120 0.80 1.39 7.55
C LEU A 120 1.99 0.74 6.87
N VAL A 121 2.28 1.16 5.64
CA VAL A 121 3.44 0.71 4.86
C VAL A 121 4.68 1.48 5.33
N VAL A 122 5.61 0.74 5.91
CA VAL A 122 6.80 1.29 6.56
C VAL A 122 8.04 0.96 5.73
N ASN A 123 8.65 1.99 5.16
CA ASN A 123 10.01 1.88 4.63
C ASN A 123 11.00 2.52 5.61
N PRO A 124 11.77 1.74 6.39
CA PRO A 124 12.70 2.24 7.39
C PRO A 124 13.88 3.03 6.79
N TYR A 125 14.05 3.03 5.47
CA TYR A 125 15.08 3.84 4.82
C TYR A 125 14.61 5.22 4.42
N ARG A 126 13.34 5.55 4.67
CA ARG A 126 12.84 6.91 4.47
C ARG A 126 13.19 7.80 5.66
N PRO A 127 13.56 9.08 5.42
CA PRO A 127 13.94 9.99 6.49
C PRO A 127 12.90 10.11 7.60
N PHE A 128 11.61 9.87 7.33
CA PHE A 128 10.47 9.95 8.25
C PHE A 128 10.17 8.64 9.03
N MET A 129 10.76 7.51 8.62
CA MET A 129 10.46 6.18 9.20
C MET A 129 11.71 5.42 9.68
N ARG A 130 12.86 6.09 9.74
CA ARG A 130 14.17 5.51 10.09
C ARG A 130 14.37 5.00 11.52
N ALA A 131 13.37 5.15 12.38
CA ALA A 131 13.45 4.73 13.78
C ALA A 131 12.05 4.40 14.31
N PRO A 132 11.93 3.47 15.29
CA PRO A 132 10.65 3.05 15.85
C PRO A 132 9.80 4.20 16.38
N GLU A 133 10.40 5.17 17.06
CA GLU A 133 9.73 6.38 17.56
C GLU A 133 9.09 7.18 16.42
N ARG A 134 9.77 7.25 15.29
CA ARG A 134 9.36 8.09 14.17
C ARG A 134 8.27 7.42 13.34
N ILE A 135 8.31 6.09 13.24
CA ILE A 135 7.21 5.29 12.70
C ILE A 135 5.95 5.50 13.56
N ALA A 136 6.08 5.45 14.89
CA ALA A 136 4.96 5.72 15.80
C ALA A 136 4.41 7.14 15.65
N ALA A 137 5.28 8.14 15.53
CA ALA A 137 4.85 9.53 15.29
C ALA A 137 4.13 9.72 13.94
N VAL A 138 4.55 9.01 12.89
CA VAL A 138 3.87 9.01 11.59
C VAL A 138 2.48 8.39 11.71
N ARG A 139 2.35 7.24 12.40
CA ARG A 139 1.06 6.62 12.69
C ARG A 139 0.15 7.61 13.41
N ASP A 140 0.60 8.21 14.51
CA ASP A 140 -0.20 9.13 15.33
C ASP A 140 -0.70 10.32 14.52
N ALA A 141 0.17 10.95 13.73
CA ALA A 141 -0.21 12.07 12.88
C ALA A 141 -1.27 11.70 11.82
N LEU A 142 -1.21 10.47 11.29
CA LEU A 142 -2.18 9.99 10.30
C LEU A 142 -3.53 9.65 10.96
N GLU A 143 -3.52 8.95 12.10
CA GLU A 143 -4.75 8.61 12.84
C GLU A 143 -5.47 9.88 13.32
N ASP A 144 -4.73 10.86 13.85
CA ASP A 144 -5.27 12.15 14.30
C ASP A 144 -5.98 12.92 13.18
N ALA A 145 -5.42 12.91 11.97
CA ALA A 145 -6.01 13.57 10.81
C ALA A 145 -7.28 12.84 10.33
N ALA A 146 -7.24 11.51 10.31
CA ALA A 146 -8.13 10.73 9.48
C ALA A 146 -9.31 10.10 10.22
N GLY A 147 -9.20 9.88 11.54
CA GLY A 147 -10.27 9.30 12.35
C GLY A 147 -10.43 7.78 12.21
N TRP A 148 -9.41 7.09 11.70
CA TRP A 148 -9.29 5.62 11.72
C TRP A 148 -8.02 5.22 12.48
N HIS A 149 -7.93 3.93 12.82
CA HIS A 149 -6.77 3.35 13.49
C HIS A 149 -6.05 2.35 12.59
N VAL A 150 -4.73 2.39 12.61
CA VAL A 150 -3.87 1.42 11.93
C VAL A 150 -4.05 0.06 12.59
N THR A 151 -4.35 -0.95 11.79
CA THR A 151 -4.59 -2.32 12.27
C THR A 151 -3.32 -3.16 12.28
N ALA A 152 -2.39 -2.91 11.35
CA ALA A 152 -1.12 -3.61 11.25
C ALA A 152 -0.08 -2.80 10.45
N LEU A 153 1.18 -3.17 10.60
CA LEU A 153 2.27 -2.64 9.79
C LEU A 153 2.56 -3.55 8.60
N ILE A 154 3.09 -2.96 7.53
CA ILE A 154 3.76 -3.69 6.45
C ILE A 154 5.20 -3.24 6.41
N ALA A 155 6.13 -4.16 6.65
CA ALA A 155 7.55 -3.87 6.54
C ALA A 155 7.93 -3.85 5.05
N ASN A 156 8.37 -2.72 4.54
CA ASN A 156 8.88 -2.57 3.16
C ASN A 156 10.32 -2.00 3.17
N PRO A 157 11.30 -2.77 3.68
CA PRO A 157 12.71 -2.36 3.71
C PRO A 157 13.31 -2.37 2.30
N HIS A 158 13.18 -1.24 1.60
CA HIS A 158 13.52 -1.13 0.20
C HIS A 158 14.36 0.12 -0.12
N LEU A 159 15.49 -0.09 -0.79
CA LEU A 159 16.45 0.91 -1.26
C LEU A 159 16.60 0.87 -2.81
N SER A 160 15.50 0.57 -3.53
CA SER A 160 15.53 0.43 -4.99
C SER A 160 16.60 -0.58 -5.42
N LEU A 161 17.44 -0.25 -6.40
CA LEU A 161 18.52 -1.11 -6.91
C LEU A 161 19.57 -1.50 -5.85
N ALA A 162 19.65 -0.77 -4.73
CA ALA A 162 20.56 -1.09 -3.63
C ALA A 162 19.97 -2.05 -2.58
N THR A 163 18.78 -2.62 -2.84
CA THR A 163 18.15 -3.58 -1.93
C THR A 163 18.87 -4.93 -1.99
N THR A 164 19.51 -5.32 -0.90
CA THR A 164 20.13 -6.64 -0.71
C THR A 164 19.39 -7.42 0.40
N PRO A 165 19.63 -8.74 0.57
CA PRO A 165 19.11 -9.49 1.71
C PRO A 165 19.41 -8.84 3.07
N GLN A 166 20.63 -8.35 3.26
CA GLN A 166 21.05 -7.71 4.50
C GLN A 166 20.32 -6.38 4.75
N VAL A 167 20.03 -5.63 3.67
CA VAL A 167 19.17 -4.45 3.75
C VAL A 167 17.76 -4.86 4.18
N VAL A 168 17.20 -5.91 3.58
CA VAL A 168 15.86 -6.37 3.98
C VAL A 168 15.80 -6.77 5.45
N GLU A 169 16.77 -7.57 5.92
CA GLU A 169 16.86 -8.04 7.30
C GLU A 169 17.03 -6.89 8.31
N ALA A 170 18.01 -6.01 8.08
CA ALA A 170 18.27 -4.88 8.97
C ALA A 170 17.09 -3.89 9.03
N GLY A 171 16.43 -3.67 7.89
CA GLY A 171 15.23 -2.83 7.84
C GLY A 171 14.05 -3.49 8.56
N PHE A 172 13.88 -4.81 8.41
CA PHE A 172 12.83 -5.55 9.12
C PHE A 172 12.95 -5.41 10.64
N GLU A 173 14.16 -5.48 11.21
CA GLU A 173 14.39 -5.32 12.65
C GLU A 173 13.84 -3.99 13.20
N ILE A 174 14.03 -2.90 12.46
CA ILE A 174 13.50 -1.57 12.84
C ILE A 174 11.97 -1.59 12.88
N VAL A 175 11.33 -2.23 11.90
CA VAL A 175 9.86 -2.34 11.84
C VAL A 175 9.34 -3.28 12.92
N ALA A 176 10.07 -4.35 13.24
CA ALA A 176 9.74 -5.27 14.32
C ALA A 176 9.78 -4.57 15.70
N GLU A 177 10.77 -3.73 15.94
CA GLU A 177 10.82 -2.92 17.17
C GLU A 177 9.65 -1.91 17.23
N ALA A 178 9.33 -1.26 16.09
CA ALA A 178 8.18 -0.37 16.00
C ALA A 178 6.85 -1.10 16.26
N SER A 179 6.69 -2.29 15.69
CA SER A 179 5.55 -3.18 15.90
C SER A 179 5.37 -3.52 17.37
N ALA A 180 6.43 -3.99 18.04
CA ALA A 180 6.40 -4.33 19.46
C ALA A 180 6.03 -3.12 20.33
N ARG A 181 6.60 -1.94 20.04
CA ARG A 181 6.32 -0.70 20.76
C ARG A 181 4.86 -0.25 20.63
N MET A 182 4.31 -0.37 19.44
CA MET A 182 2.94 0.08 19.15
C MET A 182 1.88 -0.96 19.51
N GLY A 183 2.29 -2.21 19.81
CA GLY A 183 1.36 -3.32 20.00
C GLY A 183 0.62 -3.71 18.72
N LEU A 184 1.14 -3.35 17.55
CA LEU A 184 0.54 -3.62 16.24
C LEU A 184 1.27 -4.78 15.58
N PRO A 185 0.58 -5.78 15.01
CA PRO A 185 1.22 -6.86 14.29
C PRO A 185 1.86 -6.38 12.99
N ILE A 186 2.85 -7.12 12.49
CA ILE A 186 3.32 -7.00 11.10
C ILE A 186 2.49 -7.98 10.27
N ALA A 187 1.69 -7.46 9.34
CA ALA A 187 0.87 -8.30 8.47
C ALA A 187 1.74 -9.00 7.42
N TRP A 188 2.65 -8.24 6.79
CA TRP A 188 3.56 -8.74 5.79
C TRP A 188 4.91 -8.03 5.83
N THR A 189 5.94 -8.75 5.39
CA THR A 189 7.19 -8.16 4.93
C THR A 189 7.24 -8.18 3.42
N ALA A 190 7.21 -7.02 2.79
CA ALA A 190 7.27 -6.84 1.35
C ALA A 190 8.71 -6.95 0.87
N VAL A 191 8.98 -7.91 -0.02
CA VAL A 191 10.33 -8.25 -0.48
C VAL A 191 10.32 -8.43 -1.99
N ALA A 192 11.30 -7.86 -2.69
CA ALA A 192 11.47 -8.07 -4.12
C ALA A 192 11.52 -9.57 -4.45
N ALA A 193 10.73 -10.01 -5.44
CA ALA A 193 10.58 -11.44 -5.75
C ALA A 193 11.91 -12.15 -6.04
N GLY A 194 12.89 -11.44 -6.62
CA GLY A 194 14.23 -11.98 -6.89
C GLY A 194 15.09 -12.25 -5.66
N LEU A 195 14.72 -11.75 -4.46
CA LEU A 195 15.47 -11.94 -3.23
C LEU A 195 14.91 -13.06 -2.33
N LEU A 196 13.74 -13.62 -2.66
CA LEU A 196 13.02 -14.57 -1.79
C LEU A 196 13.82 -15.83 -1.45
N SER A 197 14.68 -16.31 -2.35
CA SER A 197 15.51 -17.50 -2.12
C SER A 197 16.67 -17.27 -1.16
N SER A 198 16.95 -16.00 -0.84
CA SER A 198 18.16 -15.56 -0.14
C SER A 198 17.86 -14.93 1.21
N ILE A 199 16.61 -14.97 1.66
CA ILE A 199 16.11 -14.30 2.86
C ILE A 199 15.25 -15.29 3.65
N ASP A 200 15.47 -15.34 4.96
CA ASP A 200 14.60 -16.05 5.91
C ASP A 200 14.12 -15.04 6.96
N LEU A 201 12.83 -14.69 6.90
CA LEU A 201 12.22 -13.70 7.77
C LEU A 201 11.06 -14.32 8.54
N PRO A 202 10.83 -13.90 9.80
CA PRO A 202 9.67 -14.34 10.54
C PRO A 202 8.39 -13.75 9.93
N GLY A 203 7.30 -14.53 10.01
CA GLY A 203 5.98 -14.09 9.55
C GLY A 203 5.72 -14.35 8.06
N THR A 204 4.80 -13.58 7.49
CA THR A 204 4.37 -13.76 6.10
C THR A 204 5.12 -12.80 5.18
N VAL A 205 5.71 -13.32 4.10
CA VAL A 205 6.37 -12.49 3.08
C VAL A 205 5.40 -12.19 1.94
N LEU A 206 5.30 -10.91 1.55
CA LEU A 206 4.61 -10.47 0.35
C LEU A 206 5.63 -10.28 -0.78
N PRO A 207 5.66 -11.15 -1.80
CA PRO A 207 6.58 -10.98 -2.91
C PRO A 207 6.18 -9.79 -3.79
N LEU A 208 7.13 -8.92 -4.09
CA LEU A 208 6.94 -7.75 -4.95
C LEU A 208 7.49 -8.01 -6.36
N VAL A 209 6.62 -7.86 -7.35
CA VAL A 209 6.97 -7.60 -8.74
C VAL A 209 6.74 -6.12 -8.99
N PHE A 210 7.75 -5.39 -9.44
CA PHE A 210 7.66 -3.93 -9.55
C PHE A 210 6.88 -3.51 -10.81
N HIS A 211 5.82 -2.73 -10.61
CA HIS A 211 4.95 -2.22 -11.67
C HIS A 211 5.02 -0.69 -11.82
N MET A 212 5.63 -0.01 -10.84
CA MET A 212 5.75 1.45 -10.78
C MET A 212 7.16 1.96 -11.15
N LEU A 213 7.99 1.12 -11.79
CA LEU A 213 9.35 1.53 -12.16
C LEU A 213 9.33 2.70 -13.16
N PRO A 214 10.24 3.69 -12.98
CA PRO A 214 10.40 4.75 -13.95
C PRO A 214 10.95 4.18 -15.27
N PRO A 215 10.67 4.83 -16.43
CA PRO A 215 11.02 4.29 -17.74
C PRO A 215 12.48 3.85 -17.91
N TRP A 216 13.43 4.55 -17.29
CA TRP A 216 14.86 4.26 -17.39
C TRP A 216 15.34 3.10 -16.53
N GLU A 217 14.58 2.66 -15.53
CA GLU A 217 14.91 1.46 -14.73
C GLU A 217 14.35 0.18 -15.35
N ARG A 218 13.44 0.30 -16.33
CA ARG A 218 12.79 -0.84 -17.00
C ARG A 218 13.71 -1.60 -17.95
N GLU A 219 14.76 -0.96 -18.46
CA GLU A 219 15.73 -1.63 -19.34
C GLU A 219 16.72 -2.52 -18.56
N VAL A 220 16.77 -2.38 -17.24
CA VAL A 220 17.76 -3.02 -16.35
C VAL A 220 17.12 -4.09 -15.44
N ALA A 221 15.78 -4.14 -15.37
CA ALA A 221 15.01 -5.02 -14.50
C ALA A 221 14.64 -6.38 -15.13
#